data_AF-A0A1X7UJX0-F1
#
_entry.id   AF-A0A1X7UJX0-F1
#
_cell.length_a   1.000
_cell.length_b   1.000
_cell.length_c   1.000
_cell.angle_alpha   90.00
_cell.angle_beta   90.00
_cell.angle_gamma   90.00
#
_symmetry.space_group_name_H-M   'P 1'
#
loop_
_entity.id
_entity.type
_entity.pdbx_description
1 polymer ?
#
loop_
_entity_poly.entity_id
_entity_poly.type
_entity_poly.pdbx_seq_one_letter_code
_entity_poly.pdbx_strand_id
1 'polypeptide(L)'
;MKEVKLVKLSDTGWTCRHASFKAVKTTFTAILHTLEQLWDHTGSRAIEARGLYHQISSFPFLLSLLLFDEVFSITGKLSNLLLSEQLHYATAATCMATTKTSLMSMRSKSEWLTKWDSAAQLADSNNIPVTLPRQSNRITPSSFSDFVIEGITGIRPDISEYRTSVYYSTIDVLGELNSRFTETNLSLLHSLQSLASSFPSFLHVPSLLPFLNHYNTDVDSVTSEAAVAVNFRKEASPLTYIHIVYAHLHGAQDVL
;
A
#
# COMPACT_ATOMS: atom_id res chain seq x y z
N MET A 1 -16.35 17.46 15.26
CA MET A 1 -15.89 17.20 13.87
C MET A 1 -14.38 17.30 13.87
N LYS A 2 -13.64 16.29 13.39
CA LYS A 2 -12.17 16.32 13.37
C LYS A 2 -11.72 17.19 12.19
N GLU A 3 -10.80 18.12 12.42
CA GLU A 3 -10.33 19.04 11.39
C GLU A 3 -9.59 18.26 10.28
N VAL A 4 -10.02 18.43 9.02
CA VAL A 4 -9.38 17.82 7.85
C VAL A 4 -8.50 18.87 7.19
N LYS A 5 -7.21 18.59 7.07
CA LYS A 5 -6.22 19.49 6.47
C LYS A 5 -5.54 18.82 5.30
N LEU A 6 -5.31 19.60 4.23
CA LEU A 6 -4.35 19.22 3.20
C LEU A 6 -2.96 19.29 3.79
N VAL A 7 -2.15 18.27 3.51
CA VAL A 7 -0.78 18.19 4.00
C VAL A 7 0.15 18.69 2.89
N LYS A 8 1.15 19.50 3.26
CA LYS A 8 2.20 19.91 2.34
C LYS A 8 2.94 18.67 1.85
N LEU A 9 2.91 18.44 0.54
CA LEU A 9 3.58 17.31 -0.09
C LEU A 9 5.09 17.39 0.18
N SER A 10 5.66 16.32 0.71
CA SER A 10 7.11 16.10 0.81
C SER A 10 7.56 15.05 -0.22
N ASP A 11 8.79 15.16 -0.69
CA ASP A 11 9.35 14.24 -1.69
C ASP A 11 9.43 12.79 -1.18
N THR A 12 9.54 12.59 0.13
CA THR A 12 9.67 11.26 0.76
C THR A 12 8.37 10.68 1.34
N GLY A 13 7.26 11.41 1.31
CA GLY A 13 6.09 11.08 2.13
C GLY A 13 4.93 10.38 1.39
N TRP A 14 5.02 9.08 1.11
CA TRP A 14 3.87 8.29 0.66
C TRP A 14 2.65 8.46 1.59
N THR A 15 2.91 8.55 2.90
CA THR A 15 1.90 8.83 3.93
C THR A 15 1.30 10.23 3.80
N CYS A 16 2.09 11.24 3.43
CA CYS A 16 1.59 12.58 3.15
C CYS A 16 0.68 12.59 1.92
N ARG A 17 1.05 11.88 0.85
CA ARG A 17 0.24 11.76 -0.36
C ARG A 17 -1.10 11.09 -0.07
N HIS A 18 -1.09 9.98 0.68
CA HIS A 18 -2.31 9.31 1.13
C HIS A 18 -3.20 10.24 1.98
N ALA A 19 -2.62 10.97 2.93
CA ALA A 19 -3.37 11.93 3.74
C ALA A 19 -4.03 13.01 2.88
N SER A 20 -3.34 13.50 1.84
CA SER A 20 -3.89 14.46 0.89
C SER A 20 -5.01 13.86 0.03
N PHE A 21 -4.86 12.65 -0.51
CA PHE A 21 -5.95 11.99 -1.24
C PHE A 21 -7.20 11.82 -0.37
N LYS A 22 -7.00 11.35 0.87
CA LYS A 22 -8.09 11.18 1.82
C LYS A 22 -8.77 12.50 2.15
N ALA A 23 -8.00 13.56 2.39
CA ALA A 23 -8.52 14.90 2.65
C ALA A 23 -9.38 15.38 1.46
N VAL A 24 -8.82 15.37 0.23
CA VAL A 24 -9.53 15.77 -0.98
C VAL A 24 -10.80 14.96 -1.18
N LYS A 25 -10.75 13.63 -1.02
CA LYS A 25 -11.93 12.75 -1.12
C LYS A 25 -13.01 13.12 -0.10
N THR A 26 -12.63 13.35 1.15
CA THR A 26 -13.60 13.68 2.22
C THR A 26 -14.20 15.07 2.09
N THR A 27 -13.46 16.03 1.55
CA THR A 27 -13.91 17.41 1.41
C THR A 27 -14.22 17.78 -0.04
N PHE A 28 -14.42 16.80 -0.92
CA PHE A 28 -14.48 17.02 -2.37
C PHE A 28 -15.57 18.02 -2.76
N THR A 29 -16.80 17.82 -2.27
CA THR A 29 -17.94 18.72 -2.51
C THR A 29 -17.68 20.13 -1.99
N ALA A 30 -17.06 20.25 -0.81
CA ALA A 30 -16.71 21.55 -0.25
C ALA A 30 -15.64 22.24 -1.11
N ILE A 31 -14.64 21.51 -1.62
CA ILE A 31 -13.62 22.04 -2.53
C ILE A 31 -14.28 22.57 -3.80
N LEU A 32 -15.17 21.80 -4.43
CA LEU A 32 -15.89 22.25 -5.64
C LEU A 32 -16.64 23.55 -5.40
N HIS A 33 -17.47 23.60 -4.34
CA HIS A 33 -18.24 24.80 -4.01
C HIS A 33 -17.35 26.00 -3.69
N THR A 34 -16.22 25.80 -3.00
CA THR A 34 -15.27 26.90 -2.74
C THR A 34 -14.59 27.41 -4.00
N LEU A 35 -14.23 26.52 -4.93
CA LEU A 35 -13.66 26.91 -6.23
C LEU A 35 -14.70 27.62 -7.10
N GLU A 36 -15.95 27.19 -7.02
CA GLU A 36 -17.10 27.87 -7.61
C GLU A 36 -17.21 29.29 -7.03
N GLN A 37 -17.33 29.47 -5.72
CA GLN A 37 -17.42 30.83 -5.15
C GLN A 37 -16.25 31.76 -5.52
N LEU A 38 -15.04 31.21 -5.66
CA LEU A 38 -13.85 31.99 -6.03
C LEU A 38 -13.81 32.37 -7.52
N TRP A 39 -14.52 31.65 -8.41
CA TRP A 39 -14.53 31.93 -9.84
C TRP A 39 -15.31 33.19 -10.23
N ASP A 40 -16.17 33.70 -9.34
CA ASP A 40 -17.15 34.76 -9.60
C ASP A 40 -16.52 36.15 -9.42
N HIS A 41 -15.27 36.15 -8.96
CA HIS A 41 -14.46 37.34 -8.75
C HIS A 41 -13.56 37.62 -9.96
N THR A 42 -13.00 38.83 -10.03
CA THR A 42 -12.07 39.22 -11.08
C THR A 42 -10.61 39.12 -10.59
N GLY A 43 -9.70 38.68 -11.46
CA GLY A 43 -8.25 38.61 -11.20
C GLY A 43 -7.64 37.22 -11.34
N SER A 44 -6.32 37.13 -11.12
CA SER A 44 -5.51 35.90 -11.30
C SER A 44 -6.07 34.70 -10.54
N ARG A 45 -6.51 34.93 -9.30
CA ARG A 45 -7.05 33.88 -8.40
C ARG A 45 -8.34 33.26 -8.93
N ALA A 46 -9.20 34.03 -9.59
CA ALA A 46 -10.43 33.49 -10.18
C ALA A 46 -10.14 32.63 -11.41
N ILE A 47 -9.12 33.00 -12.21
CA ILE A 47 -8.65 32.18 -13.34
C ILE A 47 -8.09 30.86 -12.85
N GLU A 48 -7.25 30.88 -11.81
CA GLU A 48 -6.70 29.67 -11.18
C GLU A 48 -7.81 28.79 -10.59
N ALA A 49 -8.75 29.37 -9.84
CA ALA A 49 -9.88 28.64 -9.27
C ALA A 49 -10.72 27.95 -10.35
N ARG A 50 -11.02 28.66 -11.44
CA ARG A 50 -11.75 28.11 -12.59
C ARG A 50 -10.99 26.97 -13.27
N GLY A 51 -9.67 27.12 -13.43
CA GLY A 51 -8.80 26.07 -13.98
C GLY A 51 -8.82 24.81 -13.12
N LEU A 52 -8.63 24.96 -11.81
CA LEU A 52 -8.69 23.86 -10.84
C LEU A 52 -10.08 23.20 -10.81
N TYR A 53 -11.15 23.99 -10.79
CA TYR A 53 -12.52 23.49 -10.82
C TYR A 53 -12.71 22.55 -12.00
N HIS A 54 -12.34 22.98 -13.21
CA HIS A 54 -12.54 22.16 -14.40
C HIS A 54 -11.65 20.92 -14.43
N GLN A 55 -10.44 20.98 -13.86
CA GLN A 55 -9.56 19.81 -13.74
C GLN A 55 -10.14 18.72 -12.83
N ILE A 56 -10.65 19.13 -11.65
CA ILE A 56 -11.15 18.17 -10.66
C ILE A 56 -12.61 17.75 -10.92
N SER A 57 -13.37 18.55 -11.65
CA SER A 57 -14.77 18.31 -12.04
C SER A 57 -14.87 17.36 -13.24
N SER A 58 -14.18 16.23 -13.19
CA SER A 58 -14.21 15.22 -14.25
C SER A 58 -14.33 13.81 -13.67
N PHE A 59 -15.10 12.96 -14.34
CA PHE A 59 -15.27 11.57 -13.91
C PHE A 59 -13.95 10.77 -13.79
N PRO A 60 -12.97 10.90 -14.71
CA PRO A 60 -11.66 10.25 -14.55
C PRO A 60 -10.90 10.71 -13.31
N PHE A 61 -11.02 11.98 -12.92
CA PHE A 61 -10.40 12.49 -11.70
C PHE A 61 -10.99 11.81 -10.46
N LEU A 62 -12.32 11.72 -10.39
CA LEU A 62 -13.01 11.03 -9.29
C LEU A 62 -12.61 9.57 -9.18
N LEU A 63 -12.62 8.86 -10.31
CA LEU A 63 -12.27 7.45 -10.36
C LEU A 63 -10.80 7.23 -9.96
N SER A 64 -9.89 8.08 -10.44
CA SER A 64 -8.48 8.07 -10.04
C SER A 64 -8.30 8.38 -8.56
N LEU A 65 -9.02 9.36 -8.02
CA LEU A 65 -8.98 9.73 -6.60
C LEU A 65 -9.39 8.55 -5.71
N LEU A 66 -10.46 7.84 -6.06
CA LEU A 66 -10.91 6.65 -5.33
C LEU A 66 -9.92 5.48 -5.44
N LEU A 67 -9.37 5.26 -6.63
CA LEU A 67 -8.38 4.22 -6.88
C LEU A 67 -7.10 4.47 -6.09
N PHE A 68 -6.54 5.68 -6.16
CA PHE A 68 -5.33 6.03 -5.45
C PHE A 68 -5.54 6.00 -3.93
N ASP A 69 -6.66 6.50 -3.40
CA ASP A 69 -6.97 6.41 -1.97
C ASP A 69 -6.89 4.96 -1.46
N GLU A 70 -7.44 4.00 -2.21
CA GLU A 70 -7.39 2.59 -1.84
C GLU A 70 -6.00 1.96 -2.00
N VAL A 71 -5.32 2.17 -3.13
CA VAL A 71 -3.97 1.63 -3.37
C VAL A 71 -2.99 2.15 -2.31
N PHE A 72 -3.04 3.45 -1.99
CA PHE A 72 -2.20 4.06 -0.95
C PHE A 72 -2.60 3.59 0.46
N SER A 73 -3.88 3.29 0.71
CA SER A 73 -4.33 2.70 1.98
C SER A 73 -3.78 1.29 2.19
N ILE A 74 -3.78 0.46 1.15
CA ILE A 74 -3.25 -0.91 1.20
C ILE A 74 -1.72 -0.87 1.34
N THR A 75 -1.02 -0.19 0.42
CA THR A 75 0.44 -0.13 0.39
C THR A 75 1.04 0.66 1.55
N GLY A 76 0.33 1.69 2.05
CA GLY A 76 0.77 2.50 3.18
C GLY A 76 0.86 1.72 4.49
N LYS A 77 0.00 0.72 4.71
CA LYS A 77 0.10 -0.17 5.88
C LYS A 77 1.42 -0.94 5.87
N LEU A 78 1.77 -1.52 4.72
CA LEU A 78 3.03 -2.22 4.54
C LEU A 78 4.21 -1.27 4.69
N SER A 79 4.18 -0.10 4.05
CA SER A 79 5.26 0.89 4.15
C SER A 79 5.50 1.33 5.61
N ASN A 80 4.45 1.62 6.37
CA ASN A 80 4.59 2.01 7.78
C ASN A 80 5.18 0.87 8.62
N LEU A 81 4.82 -0.38 8.34
CA LEU A 81 5.38 -1.53 9.03
C LEU A 81 6.85 -1.75 8.70
N LEU A 82 7.25 -1.61 7.43
CA LEU A 82 8.65 -1.78 7.03
C LEU A 82 9.56 -0.66 7.54
N LEU A 83 8.99 0.51 7.83
CA LEU A 83 9.69 1.67 8.38
C LEU A 83 9.59 1.76 9.91
N SER A 84 9.01 0.77 10.60
CA SER A 84 8.91 0.79 12.06
C SER A 84 10.27 0.53 12.72
N GLU A 85 10.55 1.24 13.82
CA GLU A 85 11.80 1.09 14.59
C GLU A 85 11.99 -0.35 15.11
N GLN A 86 10.88 -1.01 15.44
CA GLN A 86 10.85 -2.42 15.82
C GLN A 86 10.14 -3.21 14.71
N LEU A 87 10.91 -3.95 13.91
CA LEU A 87 10.37 -4.77 12.84
C LEU A 87 10.20 -6.22 13.31
N HIS A 88 8.96 -6.68 13.40
CA HIS A 88 8.66 -8.09 13.62
C HIS A 88 8.62 -8.83 12.28
N TYR A 89 9.58 -9.72 12.04
CA TYR A 89 9.73 -10.39 10.75
C TYR A 89 8.47 -11.19 10.33
N ALA A 90 7.87 -12.02 11.19
CA ALA A 90 6.59 -12.67 10.84
C ALA A 90 5.50 -11.68 10.44
N THR A 91 5.31 -10.64 11.24
CA THR A 91 4.30 -9.63 10.97
C THR A 91 4.56 -8.93 9.64
N ALA A 92 5.81 -8.64 9.31
CA ALA A 92 6.21 -8.09 8.02
C ALA A 92 5.88 -9.05 6.87
N ALA A 93 6.23 -10.34 6.99
CA ALA A 93 5.92 -11.36 5.99
C ALA A 93 4.40 -11.50 5.78
N THR A 94 3.62 -11.57 6.86
CA THR A 94 2.14 -11.61 6.78
C THR A 94 1.57 -10.33 6.16
N CYS A 95 2.09 -9.16 6.53
CA CYS A 95 1.66 -7.89 5.96
C CYS A 95 1.97 -7.80 4.46
N MET A 96 3.13 -8.30 4.02
CA MET A 96 3.47 -8.38 2.59
C MET A 96 2.49 -9.30 1.85
N ALA A 97 2.24 -10.51 2.37
CA ALA A 97 1.32 -11.46 1.75
C ALA A 97 -0.10 -10.89 1.65
N THR A 98 -0.63 -10.34 2.75
CA THR A 98 -1.96 -9.70 2.77
C THR A 98 -2.06 -8.52 1.81
N THR A 99 -1.02 -7.67 1.73
CA THR A 99 -0.96 -6.55 0.78
C THR A 99 -1.07 -7.04 -0.66
N LYS A 100 -0.33 -8.09 -1.03
CA LYS A 100 -0.41 -8.71 -2.36
C LYS A 100 -1.81 -9.26 -2.65
N THR A 101 -2.39 -9.99 -1.69
CA THR A 101 -3.74 -10.54 -1.83
C THR A 101 -4.79 -9.44 -2.00
N SER A 102 -4.71 -8.34 -1.24
CA SER A 102 -5.61 -7.20 -1.37
C SER A 102 -5.50 -6.49 -2.73
N LEU A 103 -4.28 -6.29 -3.23
CA LEU A 103 -4.08 -5.72 -4.57
C LEU A 103 -4.59 -6.68 -5.67
N MET A 104 -4.39 -7.99 -5.51
CA MET A 104 -4.94 -8.99 -6.42
C MET A 104 -6.45 -9.00 -6.44
N SER A 105 -7.12 -8.88 -5.29
CA SER A 105 -8.59 -8.86 -5.25
C SER A 105 -9.16 -7.63 -5.97
N MET A 106 -8.48 -6.48 -5.90
CA MET A 106 -8.87 -5.26 -6.63
C MET A 106 -8.90 -5.46 -8.15
N ARG A 107 -8.10 -6.40 -8.68
CA ARG A 107 -8.06 -6.71 -10.13
C ARG A 107 -9.33 -7.43 -10.62
N SER A 108 -10.22 -7.86 -9.73
CA SER A 108 -11.46 -8.52 -10.12
C SER A 108 -12.43 -7.57 -10.83
N LYS A 109 -13.27 -8.13 -11.72
CA LYS A 109 -14.30 -7.35 -12.43
C LYS A 109 -15.34 -6.76 -11.45
N SER A 110 -15.63 -7.44 -10.34
CA SER A 110 -16.57 -6.97 -9.33
C SER A 110 -16.05 -5.74 -8.56
N GLU A 111 -14.77 -5.75 -8.18
CA GLU A 111 -14.15 -4.59 -7.51
C GLU A 111 -14.11 -3.38 -8.45
N TRP A 112 -13.77 -3.60 -9.72
CA TRP A 112 -13.85 -2.55 -10.74
C TRP A 112 -15.24 -1.92 -10.81
N LEU A 113 -16.31 -2.73 -10.90
CA LEU A 113 -17.68 -2.23 -10.97
C LEU A 113 -18.05 -1.46 -9.69
N THR A 114 -17.67 -1.98 -8.53
CA THR A 114 -17.90 -1.31 -7.23
C THR A 114 -17.25 0.07 -7.19
N LYS A 115 -16.03 0.21 -7.71
CA LYS A 115 -15.34 1.51 -7.80
C LYS A 115 -15.96 2.43 -8.82
N TRP A 116 -16.35 1.90 -9.97
CA TRP A 116 -17.08 2.66 -10.98
C TRP A 116 -18.38 3.24 -10.42
N ASP A 117 -19.18 2.41 -9.76
CA ASP A 117 -20.46 2.81 -9.17
C ASP A 117 -20.25 3.84 -8.05
N SER A 118 -19.23 3.66 -7.21
CA SER A 118 -18.85 4.65 -6.19
C SER A 118 -18.45 5.99 -6.80
N ALA A 119 -17.71 5.97 -7.91
CA ALA A 119 -17.34 7.19 -8.63
C ALA A 119 -18.56 7.84 -9.29
N ALA A 120 -19.48 7.05 -9.83
CA ALA A 120 -20.72 7.54 -10.44
C ALA A 120 -21.62 8.22 -9.41
N GLN A 121 -21.81 7.60 -8.24
CA GLN A 121 -22.57 8.20 -7.13
C GLN A 121 -21.95 9.53 -6.66
N LEU A 122 -20.61 9.59 -6.56
CA LEU A 122 -19.91 10.82 -6.22
C LEU A 122 -20.05 11.89 -7.30
N ALA A 123 -20.03 11.49 -8.58
CA ALA A 123 -20.25 12.38 -9.71
C ALA A 123 -21.67 12.96 -9.70
N ASP A 124 -22.68 12.11 -9.54
CA ASP A 124 -24.10 12.48 -9.48
C ASP A 124 -24.36 13.46 -8.33
N SER A 125 -23.78 13.18 -7.15
CA SER A 125 -23.91 14.06 -5.97
C SER A 125 -23.32 15.46 -6.17
N ASN A 126 -22.42 15.63 -7.15
CA ASN A 126 -21.73 16.88 -7.45
C ASN A 126 -22.07 17.42 -8.85
N ASN A 127 -23.09 16.88 -9.52
CA ASN A 127 -23.50 17.26 -10.88
C ASN A 127 -22.39 17.16 -11.94
N ILE A 128 -21.49 16.18 -11.79
CA ILE A 128 -20.40 15.92 -12.73
C ILE A 128 -20.88 14.88 -13.76
N PRO A 129 -20.73 15.12 -15.07
CA PRO A 129 -21.12 14.14 -16.09
C PRO A 129 -20.19 12.91 -16.04
N VAL A 130 -20.79 11.73 -16.05
CA VAL A 130 -20.09 10.44 -16.17
C VAL A 130 -19.67 10.26 -17.64
N THR A 131 -18.59 10.95 -18.03
CA THR A 131 -18.04 10.88 -19.39
C THR A 131 -16.54 10.59 -19.33
N LEU A 132 -16.09 9.59 -20.11
CA LEU A 132 -14.68 9.29 -20.27
C LEU A 132 -14.04 10.21 -21.32
N PRO A 133 -12.77 10.61 -21.14
CA PRO A 133 -12.08 11.52 -22.04
C PRO A 133 -11.92 10.82 -23.38
N ARG A 134 -12.41 11.44 -24.45
CA ARG A 134 -12.14 10.98 -25.82
C ARG A 134 -10.63 10.94 -26.03
N GLN A 135 -10.08 9.81 -26.47
CA GLN A 135 -8.82 9.87 -27.20
C GLN A 135 -9.07 10.79 -28.40
N SER A 136 -8.32 11.89 -28.49
CA SER A 136 -8.41 12.79 -29.64
C SER A 136 -8.21 11.95 -30.89
N ASN A 137 -9.18 11.99 -31.81
CA ASN A 137 -9.03 11.38 -33.12
C ASN A 137 -7.68 11.83 -33.69
N ARG A 138 -6.81 10.87 -33.96
CA ARG A 138 -5.56 11.13 -34.67
C ARG A 138 -5.96 11.74 -36.01
N ILE A 139 -5.53 12.98 -36.27
CA ILE A 139 -5.82 13.67 -37.53
C ILE A 139 -5.29 12.76 -38.64
N THR A 140 -6.19 12.29 -39.51
CA THR A 140 -5.83 11.41 -40.62
C THR A 140 -4.84 12.15 -41.52
N PRO A 141 -3.67 11.56 -41.85
CA PRO A 141 -2.75 12.17 -42.80
C PRO A 141 -3.45 12.41 -44.14
N SER A 142 -3.18 13.53 -44.79
CA SER A 142 -3.80 13.91 -46.07
C SER A 142 -3.59 12.87 -47.18
N SER A 143 -2.60 12.00 -47.06
CA SER A 143 -2.34 10.90 -48.00
C SER A 143 -3.44 9.82 -48.03
N PHE A 144 -4.38 9.85 -47.10
CA PHE A 144 -5.49 8.91 -47.02
C PHE A 144 -6.86 9.53 -47.37
N SER A 145 -6.88 10.73 -47.97
CA SER A 145 -8.13 11.42 -48.37
C SER A 145 -8.94 10.68 -49.44
N ASP A 146 -8.26 9.89 -50.27
CA ASP A 146 -8.83 9.27 -51.47
C ASP A 146 -9.34 7.84 -51.21
N PHE A 147 -9.18 7.33 -49.99
CA PHE A 147 -9.72 6.04 -49.58
C PHE A 147 -11.07 6.23 -48.91
N VAL A 148 -12.06 5.42 -49.31
CA VAL A 148 -13.34 5.32 -48.60
C VAL A 148 -13.07 4.62 -47.27
N ILE A 149 -12.95 5.42 -46.21
CA ILE A 149 -12.92 4.92 -44.84
C ILE A 149 -14.38 4.51 -44.51
N GLU A 150 -14.72 3.22 -44.61
CA GLU A 150 -16.07 2.68 -44.30
C GLU A 150 -16.50 2.87 -42.84
N GLY A 151 -15.59 3.37 -42.01
CA GLY A 151 -15.86 3.94 -40.71
C GLY A 151 -14.54 4.24 -40.02
N ILE A 152 -14.43 5.40 -39.37
CA ILE A 152 -13.54 5.47 -38.24
C ILE A 152 -14.15 4.46 -37.27
N THR A 153 -13.46 3.34 -36.98
CA THR A 153 -13.75 2.57 -35.77
C THR A 153 -13.41 3.51 -34.61
N GLY A 154 -14.33 4.44 -34.37
CA GLY A 154 -14.23 5.47 -33.36
C GLY A 154 -14.34 4.72 -32.06
N ILE A 155 -13.19 4.31 -31.55
CA ILE A 155 -13.03 3.81 -30.20
C ILE A 155 -13.43 4.99 -29.31
N ARG A 156 -14.73 5.10 -29.01
CA ARG A 156 -15.14 5.69 -27.74
C ARG A 156 -14.35 4.88 -26.73
N PRO A 157 -13.56 5.51 -25.84
CA PRO A 157 -12.89 4.74 -24.81
C PRO A 157 -13.98 4.02 -24.05
N ASP A 158 -14.07 2.73 -24.31
CA ASP A 158 -15.06 1.88 -23.68
C ASP A 158 -14.66 1.80 -22.20
N ILE A 159 -15.66 1.59 -21.35
CA ILE A 159 -15.44 1.31 -19.92
C ILE A 159 -14.38 0.20 -19.77
N SER A 160 -14.35 -0.76 -20.70
CA SER A 160 -13.34 -1.82 -20.76
C SER A 160 -11.92 -1.33 -21.09
N GLU A 161 -11.76 -0.35 -21.98
CA GLU A 161 -10.44 0.22 -22.33
C GLU A 161 -9.87 1.04 -21.17
N TYR A 162 -10.69 1.89 -20.54
CA TYR A 162 -10.26 2.64 -19.36
C TYR A 162 -9.89 1.70 -18.20
N ARG A 163 -10.69 0.65 -17.98
CA ARG A 163 -10.38 -0.40 -16.99
C ARG A 163 -9.01 -1.03 -17.24
N THR A 164 -8.67 -1.30 -18.51
CA THR A 164 -7.41 -1.96 -18.86
C THR A 164 -6.23 -1.00 -18.77
N SER A 165 -6.36 0.18 -19.38
CA SER A 165 -5.28 1.16 -19.54
C SER A 165 -4.94 1.91 -18.26
N VAL A 166 -5.92 2.25 -17.43
CA VAL A 166 -5.74 3.06 -16.23
C VAL A 166 -5.88 2.21 -14.97
N TYR A 167 -7.01 1.53 -14.79
CA TYR A 167 -7.31 0.85 -13.52
C TYR A 167 -6.38 -0.34 -13.26
N TYR A 168 -6.31 -1.31 -14.19
CA TYR A 168 -5.40 -2.45 -14.03
C TYR A 168 -3.93 -2.04 -14.06
N SER A 169 -3.55 -1.12 -14.95
CA SER A 169 -2.18 -0.58 -14.98
C SER A 169 -1.72 0.02 -13.64
N THR A 170 -2.63 0.73 -12.94
CA THR A 170 -2.33 1.29 -11.61
C THR A 170 -2.20 0.21 -10.53
N ILE A 171 -3.00 -0.85 -10.60
CA ILE A 171 -2.94 -1.99 -9.66
C ILE A 171 -1.71 -2.85 -9.91
N ASP A 172 -1.19 -2.86 -11.14
CA ASP A 172 -0.06 -3.67 -11.57
C ASP A 172 1.29 -3.24 -10.99
N VAL A 173 1.31 -2.26 -10.08
CA VAL A 173 2.35 -2.12 -9.04
C VAL A 173 2.58 -3.43 -8.26
N LEU A 174 1.59 -4.32 -8.27
CA LEU A 174 1.71 -5.68 -7.80
C LEU A 174 2.86 -6.46 -8.46
N GLY A 175 3.15 -6.24 -9.75
CA GLY A 175 4.26 -6.88 -10.46
C GLY A 175 5.60 -6.56 -9.80
N GLU A 176 5.82 -5.29 -9.47
CA GLU A 176 7.01 -4.84 -8.73
C GLU A 176 7.06 -5.43 -7.31
N LEU A 177 5.93 -5.47 -6.61
CA LEU A 177 5.85 -6.09 -5.28
C LEU A 177 6.18 -7.59 -5.33
N ASN A 178 5.73 -8.31 -6.36
CA ASN A 178 6.02 -9.72 -6.54
C ASN A 178 7.49 -9.97 -6.90
N SER A 179 8.10 -9.09 -7.71
CA SER A 179 9.53 -9.15 -8.03
C SER A 179 10.41 -8.89 -6.81
N ARG A 180 10.06 -7.90 -5.97
CA ARG A 180 10.85 -7.51 -4.79
C ARG A 180 10.67 -8.46 -3.61
N PHE A 181 9.44 -8.91 -3.36
CA PHE A 181 9.10 -9.78 -2.24
C PHE A 181 8.77 -11.19 -2.75
N THR A 182 9.77 -11.92 -3.24
CA THR A 182 9.57 -13.31 -3.69
C THR A 182 9.14 -14.22 -2.54
N GLU A 183 8.51 -15.35 -2.84
CA GLU A 183 8.18 -16.38 -1.81
C GLU A 183 9.43 -16.86 -1.07
N THR A 184 10.56 -16.92 -1.77
CA THR A 184 11.87 -17.21 -1.16
C THR A 184 12.23 -16.15 -0.13
N ASN A 185 12.15 -14.86 -0.47
CA ASN A 185 12.46 -13.78 0.47
C ASN A 185 11.52 -13.79 1.68
N LEU A 186 10.23 -14.10 1.48
CA LEU A 186 9.26 -14.21 2.57
C LEU A 186 9.56 -15.38 3.52
N SER A 187 9.89 -16.55 2.97
CA SER A 187 10.25 -17.73 3.77
C SER A 187 11.57 -17.56 4.51
N LEU A 188 12.55 -16.89 3.92
CA LEU A 188 13.79 -16.49 4.60
C LEU A 188 13.52 -15.52 5.74
N LEU A 189 12.69 -14.52 5.50
CA LEU A 189 12.34 -13.52 6.50
C LEU A 189 11.57 -14.15 7.69
N HIS A 190 10.68 -15.11 7.43
CA HIS A 190 10.04 -15.91 8.47
C HIS A 190 11.07 -16.77 9.24
N SER A 191 12.06 -17.34 8.55
CA SER A 191 13.10 -18.14 9.18
C SER A 191 13.96 -17.32 10.15
N LEU A 192 14.29 -16.07 9.79
CA LEU A 192 15.06 -15.15 10.65
C LEU A 192 14.41 -14.88 12.01
N GLN A 193 13.08 -14.95 12.11
CA GLN A 193 12.41 -14.82 13.40
C GLN A 193 12.84 -15.90 14.39
N SER A 194 13.14 -17.11 13.91
CA SER A 194 13.60 -18.22 14.75
C SER A 194 15.02 -18.01 15.26
N LEU A 195 15.77 -17.02 14.75
CA LEU A 195 17.08 -16.62 15.29
C LEU A 195 16.98 -15.56 16.39
N ALA A 196 15.82 -14.91 16.55
CA ALA A 196 15.63 -13.90 17.57
C ALA A 196 15.25 -14.55 18.92
N SER A 197 16.10 -14.35 19.93
CA SER A 197 15.98 -14.93 21.27
C SER A 197 14.70 -14.55 22.01
N SER A 198 14.11 -13.40 21.65
CA SER A 198 12.87 -12.89 22.22
C SER A 198 11.63 -13.70 21.87
N PHE A 199 11.66 -14.54 20.82
CA PHE A 199 10.49 -15.31 20.39
C PHE A 199 10.45 -16.73 20.98
N PRO A 200 9.25 -17.31 21.18
CA PRO A 200 9.11 -18.70 21.63
C PRO A 200 9.68 -19.72 20.63
N SER A 201 9.71 -19.36 19.34
CA SER A 201 10.24 -20.19 18.26
C SER A 201 11.76 -20.11 18.12
N PHE A 202 12.48 -19.56 19.11
CA PHE A 202 13.92 -19.44 19.08
C PHE A 202 14.59 -20.81 18.88
N LEU A 203 15.41 -20.91 17.84
CA LEU A 203 16.12 -22.12 17.40
C LEU A 203 15.20 -23.30 17.05
N HIS A 204 13.95 -23.03 16.64
CA HIS A 204 13.08 -24.06 16.09
C HIS A 204 13.55 -24.47 14.69
N VAL A 205 14.28 -25.59 14.62
CA VAL A 205 14.95 -26.08 13.40
C VAL A 205 14.03 -26.21 12.18
N PRO A 206 12.79 -26.77 12.28
CA PRO A 206 11.90 -26.85 11.12
C PRO A 206 11.57 -25.48 10.50
N SER A 207 11.51 -24.44 11.33
CA SER A 207 11.28 -23.07 10.87
C SER A 207 12.53 -22.41 10.28
N LEU A 208 13.72 -22.96 10.53
CA LEU A 208 15.00 -22.49 9.98
C LEU A 208 15.38 -23.19 8.66
N LEU A 209 14.75 -24.33 8.33
CA LEU A 209 15.07 -25.10 7.12
C LEU A 209 15.14 -24.26 5.83
N PRO A 210 14.21 -23.34 5.53
CA PRO A 210 14.31 -22.51 4.33
C PRO A 210 15.60 -21.68 4.29
N PHE A 211 16.05 -21.17 5.45
CA PHE A 211 17.28 -20.41 5.59
C PHE A 211 18.53 -21.30 5.46
N LEU A 212 18.54 -22.45 6.15
CA LEU A 212 19.67 -23.38 6.10
C LEU A 212 19.89 -23.93 4.70
N ASN A 213 18.81 -24.32 4.01
CA ASN A 213 18.87 -24.81 2.64
C ASN A 213 19.33 -23.72 1.67
N HIS A 214 18.89 -22.47 1.87
CA HIS A 214 19.28 -21.36 0.99
C HIS A 214 20.79 -21.06 1.05
N TYR A 215 21.39 -21.17 2.23
CA TYR A 215 22.83 -20.94 2.44
C TYR A 215 23.67 -22.23 2.42
N ASN A 216 23.09 -23.39 2.06
CA ASN A 216 23.75 -24.70 2.07
C ASN A 216 24.45 -25.02 3.41
N THR A 217 23.79 -24.69 4.52
CA THR A 217 24.30 -24.98 5.87
C THR A 217 23.96 -26.40 6.28
N ASP A 218 24.88 -27.07 6.98
CA ASP A 218 24.66 -28.41 7.51
C ASP A 218 23.55 -28.41 8.57
N VAL A 219 22.42 -29.04 8.24
CA VAL A 219 21.23 -29.10 9.09
C VAL A 219 21.50 -29.93 10.35
N ASP A 220 22.30 -30.99 10.25
CA ASP A 220 22.55 -31.90 11.37
C ASP A 220 23.44 -31.25 12.43
N SER A 221 24.47 -30.51 11.98
CA SER A 221 25.31 -29.68 12.85
C SER A 221 24.48 -28.61 13.56
N VAL A 222 23.69 -27.82 12.82
CA VAL A 222 22.85 -26.76 13.41
C VAL A 222 21.82 -27.32 14.37
N THR A 223 21.25 -28.50 14.10
CA THR A 223 20.31 -29.17 15.02
C THR A 223 20.98 -29.52 16.33
N SER A 224 22.21 -30.03 16.27
CA SER A 224 23.01 -30.37 17.46
C SER A 224 23.36 -29.12 18.28
N GLU A 225 23.84 -28.06 17.63
CA GLU A 225 24.17 -26.79 18.28
C GLU A 225 22.92 -26.11 18.87
N ALA A 226 21.79 -26.12 18.14
CA ALA A 226 20.52 -25.58 18.60
C ALA A 226 20.02 -26.28 19.87
N ALA A 227 20.12 -27.62 19.93
CA ALA A 227 19.75 -28.39 21.11
C ALA A 227 20.60 -27.99 22.34
N VAL A 228 21.91 -27.83 22.14
CA VAL A 228 22.83 -27.38 23.19
C VAL A 228 22.46 -25.96 23.67
N ALA A 229 22.29 -25.01 22.76
CA ALA A 229 21.95 -23.63 23.08
C ALA A 229 20.59 -23.49 23.81
N VAL A 230 19.59 -24.28 23.39
CA VAL A 230 18.28 -24.33 24.06
C VAL A 230 18.40 -24.88 25.48
N ASN A 231 19.24 -25.90 25.71
CA ASN A 231 19.49 -26.45 27.04
C ASN A 231 20.21 -25.42 27.95
N PHE A 232 21.25 -24.75 27.46
CA PHE A 232 21.91 -23.67 28.21
C PHE A 232 20.94 -22.54 28.57
N ARG A 233 20.02 -22.17 27.68
CA ARG A 233 18.99 -21.16 27.99
C ARG A 233 18.05 -21.60 29.12
N LYS A 234 17.68 -22.89 29.15
CA LYS A 234 16.84 -23.47 30.21
C LYS A 234 17.56 -23.59 31.55
N GLU A 235 18.89 -23.71 31.55
CA GLU A 235 19.72 -23.76 32.76
C GLU A 235 20.07 -22.36 33.28
N ALA A 236 20.25 -21.40 32.37
CA ALA A 236 20.50 -20.00 32.71
C ALA A 236 19.31 -19.34 33.43
N SER A 237 18.06 -19.66 33.09
CA SER A 237 16.89 -19.11 33.79
C SER A 237 16.82 -19.50 35.29
N PRO A 238 17.09 -20.76 35.71
CA PRO A 238 17.31 -21.13 37.09
C PRO A 238 18.45 -20.37 37.76
N LEU A 239 19.60 -20.21 37.08
CA LEU A 239 20.75 -19.53 37.67
C LEU A 239 20.50 -18.04 37.91
N THR A 240 19.77 -17.38 37.02
CA THR A 240 19.29 -16.00 37.25
C THR A 240 18.35 -15.94 38.45
N TYR A 241 17.48 -16.93 38.63
CA TYR A 241 16.60 -17.01 39.79
C TYR A 241 17.37 -17.26 41.09
N ILE A 242 18.39 -18.12 41.06
CA ILE A 242 19.30 -18.37 42.18
C ILE A 242 20.08 -17.10 42.53
N HIS A 243 20.60 -16.36 41.55
CA HIS A 243 21.32 -15.11 41.80
C HIS A 243 20.40 -14.03 42.38
N ILE A 244 19.15 -13.91 41.91
CA ILE A 244 18.15 -12.99 42.46
C ILE A 244 17.76 -13.37 43.90
N VAL A 245 17.59 -14.68 44.17
CA VAL A 245 17.27 -15.19 45.52
C VAL A 245 18.46 -15.00 46.47
N TYR A 246 19.69 -15.26 46.04
CA TYR A 246 20.90 -15.01 46.83
C TYR A 246 21.13 -13.53 47.10
N ALA A 247 20.89 -12.66 46.11
CA ALA A 247 20.96 -11.21 46.29
C ALA A 247 19.90 -10.69 47.29
N HIS A 248 18.68 -11.25 47.26
CA HIS A 248 17.65 -10.96 48.26
C HIS A 248 18.02 -11.46 49.67
N LEU A 249 18.59 -12.66 49.77
CA LEU A 249 18.99 -13.25 51.05
C LEU A 249 20.18 -12.51 51.70
N HIS A 250 21.17 -12.07 50.91
CA HIS A 250 22.29 -11.30 51.43
C HIS A 250 21.98 -9.81 51.63
N GLY A 251 21.12 -9.21 50.79
CA GLY A 251 20.65 -7.84 51.03
C GLY A 251 19.77 -7.69 52.29
N ALA A 252 19.20 -8.79 52.79
CA ALA A 252 18.44 -8.81 54.03
C ALA A 252 19.31 -9.03 55.29
N GLN A 253 20.59 -9.38 55.15
CA GLN A 253 21.51 -9.55 56.29
C GLN A 253 22.13 -8.22 56.76
N ASP A 254 22.02 -7.13 55.99
CA ASP A 254 22.56 -5.81 56.36
C ASP A 254 21.57 -4.93 57.17
N VAL A 255 20.48 -5.51 57.69
CA VAL A 255 19.43 -4.77 58.47
C VAL A 255 19.16 -5.39 59.85
N LEU A 256 20.14 -6.05 60.46
CA LEU A 256 20.09 -6.45 61.88
C LEU A 256 21.28 -5.92 62.67
#